data_AF-A0A9W6U7V8-F1
#
_entry.id   AF-A0A9W6U7V8-F1
#
_cell.length_a   1.000
_cell.length_b   1.000
_cell.length_c   1.000
_cell.angle_alpha   90.00
_cell.angle_beta   90.00
_cell.angle_gamma   90.00
#
_symmetry.space_group_name_H-M   'P 1'
#
loop_
_entity.id
_entity.type
_entity.pdbx_description
1 polymer ?
#
loop_
_entity_poly.entity_id
_entity_poly.type
_entity_poly.pdbx_seq_one_letter_code
_entity_poly.pdbx_strand_id
1 'polypeptide(L)'
;MGDLASAEKLFEAARYHTGQLKAGGGDGVTPKMIGELEARLLLNDGLLLFAQNKLQEALSAFDSILYLQNTQVATTESSDAELFLEEDVVCSAVNNYSICALYCCDVKAAVAALERMIRSNPQRFLNGVVVFNLSSLYDLLFDNATSKNRKEMMKKIAHLYDLEHVDTAAYRI
;
A
#
# COMPACT_ATOMS: atom_id res chain seq x y z
N MET A 1 6.07 -19.80 -11.13
CA MET A 1 6.57 -18.78 -10.17
C MET A 1 8.03 -18.51 -10.48
N GLY A 2 8.47 -17.26 -10.35
CA GLY A 2 9.80 -16.79 -10.75
C GLY A 2 10.95 -17.34 -9.91
N ASP A 3 12.17 -16.95 -10.23
CA ASP A 3 13.38 -17.34 -9.50
C ASP A 3 13.50 -16.59 -8.16
N LEU A 4 12.86 -17.16 -7.13
CA LEU A 4 12.83 -16.59 -5.78
C LEU A 4 14.21 -16.56 -5.12
N ALA A 5 15.08 -17.54 -5.41
CA ALA A 5 16.41 -17.62 -4.84
C ALA A 5 17.31 -16.49 -5.35
N SER A 6 17.18 -16.15 -6.63
CA SER A 6 17.87 -14.97 -7.19
C SER A 6 17.30 -13.67 -6.64
N ALA A 7 15.98 -13.55 -6.48
CA ALA A 7 15.36 -12.38 -5.88
C ALA A 7 15.85 -12.14 -4.44
N GLU A 8 15.88 -13.18 -3.61
CA GLU A 8 16.36 -13.11 -2.23
C GLU A 8 17.82 -12.63 -2.16
N LYS A 9 18.71 -13.16 -3.01
CA LYS A 9 20.10 -12.71 -3.09
C LYS A 9 20.23 -11.24 -3.48
N LEU A 10 19.43 -10.78 -4.45
CA LEU A 10 19.44 -9.38 -4.88
C LEU A 10 18.95 -8.45 -3.78
N PHE A 11 17.89 -8.84 -3.06
CA PHE A 11 17.35 -8.05 -1.96
C PHE A 11 18.31 -8.00 -0.77
N GLU A 12 19.03 -9.09 -0.48
CA GLU A 12 20.07 -9.12 0.54
C GLU A 12 21.24 -8.19 0.20
N ALA A 13 21.70 -8.20 -1.06
CA ALA A 13 22.72 -7.26 -1.52
C ALA A 13 22.24 -5.81 -1.41
N ALA A 14 20.99 -5.53 -1.77
CA ALA A 14 20.40 -4.20 -1.67
C ALA A 14 20.27 -3.71 -0.21
N ARG A 15 19.89 -4.60 0.72
CA ARG A 15 19.92 -4.31 2.17
C ARG A 15 21.32 -3.98 2.65
N TYR A 16 22.31 -4.77 2.26
CA TYR A 16 23.71 -4.55 2.63
C TYR A 16 24.21 -3.17 2.19
N HIS A 17 23.96 -2.79 0.93
CA HIS A 17 24.34 -1.47 0.41
C HIS A 17 23.59 -0.33 1.09
N THR A 18 22.29 -0.49 1.36
CA THR A 18 21.49 0.52 2.07
C THR A 18 21.99 0.70 3.50
N GLY A 19 22.36 -0.39 4.18
CA GLY A 19 22.98 -0.35 5.51
C GLY A 19 24.34 0.36 5.52
N GLN A 20 25.17 0.15 4.49
CA GLN A 20 26.42 0.90 4.34
C GLN A 20 26.19 2.39 4.13
N LEU A 21 25.22 2.78 3.30
CA LEU A 21 24.87 4.19 3.08
C LEU A 21 24.41 4.87 4.37
N LYS A 22 23.64 4.15 5.19
CA LYS A 22 23.16 4.62 6.50
C LYS A 22 24.29 4.80 7.51
N ALA A 23 25.25 3.88 7.54
CA ALA A 23 26.38 3.92 8.48
C ALA A 23 27.51 4.87 8.04
N GLY A 24 27.70 5.02 6.72
CA GLY A 24 28.84 5.71 6.14
C GLY A 24 28.67 7.23 5.97
N GLY A 25 27.45 7.77 6.08
CA GLY A 25 27.20 9.21 5.96
C GLY A 25 27.84 9.81 4.69
N GLY A 26 27.59 9.20 3.53
CA GLY A 26 28.15 9.67 2.26
C GLY A 26 27.66 11.09 1.91
N ASP A 27 28.57 11.91 1.37
CA ASP A 27 28.25 13.26 0.90
C ASP A 27 27.09 13.20 -0.11
N GLY A 28 25.96 13.86 0.20
CA GLY A 28 24.74 13.87 -0.62
C GLY A 28 23.65 12.84 -0.27
N VAL A 29 23.85 11.94 0.71
CA VAL A 29 22.79 10.99 1.15
C VAL A 29 21.88 11.66 2.17
N THR A 30 20.61 11.90 1.81
CA THR A 30 19.63 12.48 2.73
C THR A 30 18.88 11.40 3.52
N PRO A 31 18.39 11.71 4.74
CA PRO A 31 17.51 10.82 5.49
C PRO A 31 16.26 10.38 4.70
N LYS A 32 15.74 11.26 3.84
CA LYS A 32 14.65 10.97 2.89
C LYS A 32 14.99 9.81 1.98
N MET A 33 16.13 9.89 1.31
CA MET A 33 16.56 8.90 0.33
C MET A 33 16.77 7.53 1.00
N ILE A 34 17.28 7.50 2.23
CA ILE A 34 17.41 6.28 3.02
C ILE A 34 16.03 5.70 3.36
N GLY A 35 15.09 6.53 3.84
CA GLY A 35 13.73 6.08 4.16
C GLY A 35 12.96 5.54 2.94
N GLU A 36 13.12 6.16 1.77
CA GLU A 36 12.56 5.67 0.51
C GLU A 36 13.15 4.31 0.09
N LEU A 37 14.47 4.14 0.23
CA LEU A 37 15.13 2.87 -0.05
C LEU A 37 14.66 1.77 0.92
N GLU A 38 14.55 2.09 2.21
CA GLU A 38 14.04 1.17 3.23
C GLU A 38 12.59 0.75 2.94
N ALA A 39 11.71 1.68 2.53
CA ALA A 39 10.34 1.35 2.16
C ALA A 39 10.24 0.48 0.90
N ARG A 40 11.08 0.73 -0.12
CA ARG A 40 11.15 -0.11 -1.33
C ARG A 40 11.67 -1.51 -1.00
N LEU A 41 12.65 -1.63 -0.12
CA LEU A 41 13.14 -2.93 0.37
C LEU A 41 12.04 -3.70 1.11
N LEU A 42 11.31 -3.03 2.01
CA LEU A 42 10.16 -3.64 2.70
C LEU A 42 9.07 -4.09 1.71
N LEU A 43 8.80 -3.32 0.65
CA LEU A 43 7.83 -3.71 -0.38
C LEU A 43 8.28 -4.99 -1.09
N ASN A 44 9.55 -5.06 -1.47
CA ASN A 44 10.15 -6.21 -2.12
C ASN A 44 10.14 -7.45 -1.20
N ASP A 45 10.44 -7.26 0.08
CA ASP A 45 10.39 -8.34 1.08
C ASP A 45 8.97 -8.86 1.24
N GLY A 46 7.97 -7.97 1.34
CA GLY A 46 6.56 -8.38 1.36
C GLY A 46 6.15 -9.18 0.13
N LEU A 47 6.60 -8.78 -1.06
CA LEU A 47 6.34 -9.51 -2.31
C LEU A 47 7.04 -10.88 -2.36
N LEU A 48 8.28 -10.97 -1.88
CA LEU A 48 9.02 -12.24 -1.79
C LEU A 48 8.35 -13.19 -0.81
N LEU A 49 7.99 -12.70 0.38
CA LEU A 49 7.29 -13.48 1.41
C LEU A 49 5.93 -13.96 0.91
N PHE A 50 5.19 -13.12 0.19
CA PHE A 50 3.95 -13.50 -0.47
C PHE A 50 4.18 -14.64 -1.47
N ALA A 51 5.19 -14.53 -2.34
CA ALA A 51 5.54 -15.58 -3.30
C ALA A 51 6.00 -16.89 -2.64
N GLN A 52 6.55 -16.81 -1.42
CA GLN A 52 6.90 -17.95 -0.57
C GLN A 52 5.71 -18.50 0.24
N ASN A 53 4.50 -17.97 0.06
CA ASN A 53 3.29 -18.30 0.83
C ASN A 53 3.39 -17.98 2.33
N LYS A 54 4.31 -17.09 2.73
CA LYS A 54 4.46 -16.58 4.10
C LYS A 54 3.60 -15.34 4.30
N LEU A 55 2.28 -15.54 4.22
CA LEU A 55 1.32 -14.44 4.10
C LEU A 55 1.29 -13.49 5.31
N GLN A 56 1.47 -14.02 6.53
CA GLN A 56 1.49 -13.20 7.75
C GLN A 56 2.74 -12.32 7.86
N GLU A 57 3.89 -12.85 7.43
CA GLU A 57 5.13 -12.08 7.36
C GLU A 57 5.02 -11.00 6.27
N ALA A 58 4.44 -11.34 5.11
CA ALA A 58 4.16 -10.39 4.04
C ALA A 58 3.23 -9.26 4.51
N LEU A 59 2.16 -9.59 5.24
CA LEU A 59 1.26 -8.60 5.85
C LEU A 59 2.01 -7.63 6.76
N SER A 60 2.87 -8.16 7.63
CA SER A 60 3.66 -7.36 8.57
C SER A 60 4.63 -6.41 7.84
N ALA A 61 5.23 -6.88 6.74
CA ALA A 61 6.10 -6.05 5.90
C ALA A 61 5.33 -4.90 5.24
N PHE A 62 4.17 -5.17 4.64
CA PHE A 62 3.35 -4.12 4.04
C PHE A 62 2.79 -3.14 5.08
N ASP A 63 2.34 -3.62 6.24
CA ASP A 63 1.84 -2.76 7.32
C ASP A 63 2.94 -1.83 7.87
N SER A 64 4.18 -2.30 7.93
CA SER A 64 5.34 -1.48 8.33
C SER A 64 5.53 -0.28 7.40
N ILE A 65 5.31 -0.44 6.08
CA ILE A 65 5.37 0.68 5.12
C ILE A 65 4.26 1.69 5.40
N LEU A 66 3.05 1.21 5.73
CA LEU A 66 1.92 2.08 6.08
C LEU A 66 2.15 2.82 7.39
N TYR A 67 2.78 2.18 8.37
CA TYR A 67 3.17 2.82 9.62
C TYR A 67 4.19 3.95 9.36
N LEU A 68 5.23 3.68 8.58
CA LEU A 68 6.24 4.68 8.20
C LEU A 68 5.61 5.92 7.55
N GLN A 69 4.64 5.73 6.65
CA GLN A 69 3.90 6.85 6.06
C GLN A 69 3.11 7.64 7.10
N ASN A 70 2.37 6.98 8.00
CA ASN A 70 1.53 7.67 8.98
C ASN A 70 2.35 8.46 10.02
N THR A 71 3.52 7.95 10.43
CA THR A 71 4.45 8.67 11.32
C THR A 71 5.01 9.93 10.66
N GLN A 72 5.23 9.92 9.35
CA GLN A 72 5.68 11.09 8.59
C GLN A 72 4.58 12.17 8.48
N VAL A 73 3.31 11.77 8.32
CA VAL A 73 2.18 12.72 8.28
C VAL A 73 2.01 13.45 9.62
N ALA A 74 2.19 12.76 10.75
CA ALA A 74 2.01 13.34 12.08
C ALA A 74 3.11 14.33 12.53
N THR A 75 4.26 14.34 11.85
CA THR A 75 5.42 15.18 12.21
C THR A 75 5.52 16.47 11.39
N THR A 76 4.64 16.66 10.40
CA THR A 76 4.74 17.72 9.39
C THR A 76 3.61 18.76 9.52
N GLU A 77 3.36 19.28 10.72
CA GLU A 77 2.53 20.49 10.91
C GLU A 77 3.34 21.79 10.79
N SER A 78 4.64 21.74 10.50
CA SER A 78 5.46 22.94 10.34
C SER A 78 6.54 22.78 9.26
N SER A 79 6.36 23.55 8.19
CA SER A 79 7.36 24.07 7.23
C SER A 79 8.37 23.12 6.58
N ASP A 80 8.22 22.94 5.26
CA ASP A 80 9.26 22.68 4.26
C ASP A 80 10.37 21.65 4.60
N ALA A 81 10.04 20.36 4.46
CA ALA A 81 10.94 19.35 3.88
C ALA A 81 10.18 18.03 3.69
N GLU A 82 9.61 17.86 2.50
CA GLU A 82 8.97 16.67 1.96
C GLU A 82 9.78 15.39 2.24
N LEU A 83 9.42 14.63 3.27
CA LEU A 83 9.95 13.28 3.53
C LEU A 83 8.92 12.19 3.15
N PHE A 84 8.00 12.52 2.24
CA PHE A 84 7.02 11.57 1.73
C PHE A 84 7.72 10.45 0.98
N LEU A 85 7.39 9.20 1.34
CA LEU A 85 7.68 8.05 0.48
C LEU A 85 7.09 8.29 -0.90
N GLU A 86 7.77 7.77 -1.92
CA GLU A 86 7.23 7.75 -3.28
C GLU A 86 5.85 7.10 -3.22
N GLU A 87 4.83 7.89 -3.58
CA GLU A 87 3.44 7.55 -3.31
C GLU A 87 2.97 6.29 -4.08
N ASP A 88 3.76 5.87 -5.08
CA ASP A 88 3.62 4.60 -5.80
C ASP A 88 3.99 3.37 -4.94
N VAL A 89 4.95 3.50 -4.02
CA VAL A 89 5.34 2.45 -3.06
C VAL A 89 4.21 2.20 -2.07
N VAL A 90 3.59 3.27 -1.57
CA VAL A 90 2.46 3.21 -0.65
C VAL A 90 1.26 2.55 -1.33
N CYS A 91 0.90 3.00 -2.53
CA CYS A 91 -0.18 2.42 -3.32
C CYS A 91 0.01 0.91 -3.51
N SER A 92 1.23 0.51 -3.87
CA SER A 92 1.61 -0.90 -4.06
C SER A 92 1.50 -1.68 -2.74
N ALA A 93 2.01 -1.13 -1.63
CA ALA A 93 1.97 -1.76 -0.32
C ALA A 93 0.53 -2.00 0.16
N VAL A 94 -0.36 -1.02 0.04
CA VAL A 94 -1.76 -1.16 0.48
C VAL A 94 -2.51 -2.18 -0.39
N ASN A 95 -2.33 -2.14 -1.70
CA ASN A 95 -2.97 -3.12 -2.59
C ASN A 95 -2.52 -4.54 -2.23
N ASN A 96 -1.20 -4.75 -2.08
CA ASN A 96 -0.65 -6.04 -1.71
C ASN A 96 -1.07 -6.48 -0.29
N TYR A 97 -1.13 -5.55 0.67
CA TYR A 97 -1.68 -5.81 2.01
C TYR A 97 -3.12 -6.33 1.91
N SER A 98 -3.98 -5.68 1.11
CA SER A 98 -5.38 -6.07 0.97
C SER A 98 -5.55 -7.48 0.39
N ILE A 99 -4.70 -7.84 -0.57
CA ILE A 99 -4.68 -9.18 -1.17
C ILE A 99 -4.20 -10.19 -0.14
N CYS A 100 -3.11 -9.93 0.58
CA CYS A 100 -2.62 -10.82 1.63
C CYS A 100 -3.65 -11.02 2.74
N ALA A 101 -4.31 -9.95 3.19
CA ALA A 101 -5.31 -9.99 4.25
C ALA A 101 -6.52 -10.84 3.82
N LEU A 102 -6.93 -10.73 2.55
CA LEU A 102 -7.94 -11.59 1.95
C LEU A 102 -7.51 -13.08 1.98
N TYR A 103 -6.27 -13.40 1.57
CA TYR A 103 -5.77 -14.78 1.64
C TYR A 103 -5.64 -15.31 3.07
N CYS A 104 -5.47 -14.43 4.06
CA CYS A 104 -5.49 -14.78 5.48
C CYS A 104 -6.92 -14.86 6.08
N CYS A 105 -7.96 -14.79 5.25
CA CYS A 105 -9.37 -14.78 5.66
C CYS A 105 -9.76 -13.60 6.58
N ASP A 106 -8.95 -12.54 6.63
CA ASP A 106 -9.27 -11.31 7.37
C ASP A 106 -9.81 -10.23 6.43
N VAL A 107 -11.02 -10.51 5.93
CA VAL A 107 -11.75 -9.63 5.00
C VAL A 107 -12.03 -8.26 5.64
N LYS A 108 -12.22 -8.21 6.96
CA LYS A 108 -12.49 -6.96 7.69
C LYS A 108 -11.26 -6.06 7.74
N ALA A 109 -10.09 -6.62 8.06
CA ALA A 109 -8.84 -5.86 8.02
C ALA A 109 -8.51 -5.39 6.59
N ALA A 110 -8.75 -6.22 5.58
CA ALA A 110 -8.56 -5.86 4.18
C ALA A 110 -9.40 -4.62 3.79
N VAL A 111 -10.70 -4.63 4.11
CA VAL A 111 -11.60 -3.48 3.87
C VAL A 111 -11.13 -2.24 4.62
N ALA A 112 -10.83 -2.36 5.92
CA ALA A 112 -10.43 -1.23 6.75
C ALA A 112 -9.11 -0.59 6.27
N ALA A 113 -8.17 -1.38 5.77
CA ALA A 113 -6.91 -0.89 5.20
C ALA A 113 -7.15 -0.09 3.90
N LEU A 114 -7.94 -0.63 2.97
CA LEU A 114 -8.27 0.06 1.72
C LEU A 114 -9.05 1.36 1.97
N GLU A 115 -10.06 1.35 2.85
CA GLU A 115 -10.84 2.53 3.19
C GLU A 115 -9.99 3.62 3.86
N ARG A 116 -9.07 3.22 4.76
CA ARG A 116 -8.15 4.16 5.41
C ARG A 116 -7.20 4.80 4.42
N MET A 117 -6.68 4.04 3.44
CA MET A 117 -5.87 4.58 2.36
C MET A 117 -6.68 5.56 1.50
N ILE A 118 -7.89 5.22 1.08
CA ILE A 118 -8.72 6.17 0.32
C ILE A 118 -8.96 7.44 1.12
N ARG A 119 -9.24 7.33 2.43
CA ARG A 119 -9.49 8.50 3.29
C ARG A 119 -8.30 9.44 3.41
N SER A 120 -7.06 8.95 3.30
CA SER A 120 -5.87 9.81 3.42
C SER A 120 -5.64 10.68 2.18
N ASN A 121 -5.86 10.15 0.97
CA ASN A 121 -5.84 10.92 -0.27
C ASN A 121 -6.72 10.26 -1.36
N PRO A 122 -8.01 10.63 -1.45
CA PRO A 122 -8.93 10.01 -2.40
C PRO A 122 -8.49 10.16 -3.86
N GLN A 123 -7.89 11.30 -4.24
CA GLN A 123 -7.50 11.58 -5.63
C GLN A 123 -6.44 10.62 -6.16
N ARG A 124 -5.53 10.18 -5.30
CA ARG A 124 -4.45 9.27 -5.68
C ARG A 124 -4.82 7.80 -5.49
N PHE A 125 -5.50 7.51 -4.39
CA PHE A 125 -5.70 6.12 -3.96
C PHE A 125 -6.98 5.49 -4.47
N LEU A 126 -7.98 6.28 -4.89
CA LEU A 126 -9.21 5.75 -5.45
C LEU A 126 -9.06 5.48 -6.95
N ASN A 127 -8.33 4.42 -7.30
CA ASN A 127 -8.17 3.95 -8.67
C ASN A 127 -9.04 2.71 -8.97
N GLY A 128 -9.14 2.33 -10.25
CA GLY A 128 -9.96 1.21 -10.70
C GLY A 128 -9.67 -0.13 -10.02
N VAL A 129 -8.40 -0.43 -9.71
CA VAL A 129 -8.01 -1.70 -9.03
C VAL A 129 -8.51 -1.70 -7.59
N VAL A 130 -8.30 -0.60 -6.87
CA VAL A 130 -8.77 -0.44 -5.48
C VAL A 130 -10.29 -0.48 -5.41
N VAL A 131 -10.97 0.19 -6.36
CA VAL A 131 -12.44 0.19 -6.45
C VAL A 131 -12.98 -1.21 -6.72
N PHE A 132 -12.37 -1.95 -7.64
CA PHE A 132 -12.74 -3.33 -7.94
C PHE A 132 -12.54 -4.25 -6.72
N ASN A 133 -11.40 -4.12 -6.03
CA ASN A 133 -11.09 -4.90 -4.84
C ASN A 133 -12.09 -4.61 -3.71
N LEU A 134 -12.34 -3.34 -3.39
CA LEU A 134 -13.33 -2.96 -2.37
C LEU A 134 -14.74 -3.41 -2.73
N SER A 135 -15.15 -3.26 -3.98
CA SER A 135 -16.47 -3.71 -4.44
C SER A 135 -16.65 -5.21 -4.23
N SER A 136 -15.61 -5.99 -4.53
CA SER A 136 -15.60 -7.44 -4.32
C SER A 136 -15.60 -7.82 -2.83
N LEU A 137 -14.85 -7.08 -2.01
CA LEU A 137 -14.82 -7.29 -0.55
C LEU A 137 -16.16 -6.91 0.12
N TYR A 138 -16.82 -5.86 -0.35
CA TYR A 138 -18.14 -5.48 0.16
C TYR A 138 -19.21 -6.52 -0.16
N ASP A 139 -19.19 -7.09 -1.37
CA ASP A 139 -20.08 -8.18 -1.74
C ASP A 139 -19.83 -9.45 -0.92
N LEU A 140 -18.59 -9.66 -0.46
CA LEU A 140 -18.23 -10.79 0.37
C LEU A 140 -18.63 -10.59 1.85
N LEU A 141 -18.51 -9.36 2.36
CA LEU A 141 -18.62 -9.07 3.80
C LEU A 141 -20.01 -8.61 4.24
N PHE A 142 -20.74 -7.93 3.36
CA PHE A 142 -21.99 -7.24 3.70
C PHE A 142 -23.18 -7.80 2.93
N ASP A 143 -24.38 -7.55 3.43
CA ASP A 143 -25.62 -7.83 2.70
C ASP A 143 -25.76 -6.91 1.48
N ASN A 144 -26.61 -7.30 0.53
CA ASN A 144 -26.77 -6.60 -0.75
C ASN A 144 -27.10 -5.12 -0.59
N ALA A 145 -27.91 -4.74 0.41
CA ALA A 145 -28.28 -3.34 0.62
C ALA A 145 -27.08 -2.52 1.13
N THR A 146 -26.35 -3.04 2.12
CA THR A 146 -25.16 -2.36 2.66
C THR A 146 -24.02 -2.31 1.64
N SER A 147 -23.75 -3.40 0.92
CA SER A 147 -22.73 -3.44 -0.14
C SER A 147 -23.02 -2.37 -1.21
N LYS A 148 -24.26 -2.32 -1.72
CA LYS A 148 -24.67 -1.32 -2.72
C LYS A 148 -24.49 0.10 -2.20
N ASN A 149 -24.90 0.39 -0.97
CA ASN A 149 -24.75 1.72 -0.38
C ASN A 149 -23.28 2.15 -0.28
N ARG A 150 -22.36 1.24 0.09
CA ARG A 150 -20.93 1.55 0.16
C ARG A 150 -20.29 1.78 -1.21
N LYS A 151 -20.67 0.99 -2.23
CA LYS A 151 -20.24 1.19 -3.62
C LYS A 151 -20.69 2.55 -4.17
N GLU A 152 -21.93 2.93 -3.90
CA GLU A 152 -22.47 4.25 -4.27
C GLU A 152 -21.75 5.40 -3.55
N MET A 153 -21.39 5.23 -2.28
CA MET A 153 -20.56 6.22 -1.57
C MET A 153 -19.19 6.39 -2.23
N MET A 154 -18.51 5.29 -2.59
CA MET A 154 -17.24 5.37 -3.32
C MET A 154 -17.39 6.09 -4.67
N LYS A 155 -18.49 5.84 -5.39
CA LYS A 155 -18.77 6.54 -6.65
C LYS A 155 -18.96 8.04 -6.45
N LYS A 156 -19.68 8.45 -5.39
CA LYS A 156 -19.83 9.86 -5.01
C LYS A 156 -18.49 10.51 -4.66
N ILE A 157 -17.60 9.81 -3.96
CA ILE A 157 -16.25 10.29 -3.67
C ILE A 157 -15.48 10.50 -4.99
N ALA A 158 -15.51 9.54 -5.91
CA ALA A 158 -14.84 9.70 -7.21
C ALA A 158 -15.34 10.93 -7.99
N HIS A 159 -16.66 11.17 -8.01
CA HIS A 159 -17.22 12.38 -8.63
C HIS A 159 -16.82 13.66 -7.90
N LEU A 160 -16.76 13.67 -6.57
CA LEU A 160 -16.36 14.83 -5.78
C LEU A 160 -14.91 15.27 -6.08
N TYR A 161 -14.05 14.30 -6.38
CA TYR A 161 -12.63 14.50 -6.63
C TYR A 161 -12.25 14.53 -8.12
N ASP A 162 -13.24 14.55 -9.01
CA ASP A 162 -13.08 14.59 -10.48
C ASP A 162 -12.28 13.39 -11.05
N LEU A 163 -12.51 12.20 -10.51
CA LEU A 163 -11.81 10.97 -10.90
C LEU A 163 -12.54 10.25 -12.05
N GLU A 164 -12.73 10.95 -13.17
CA GLU A 164 -13.45 10.43 -14.36
C GLU A 164 -12.78 9.22 -15.02
N HIS A 165 -11.50 8.98 -14.70
CA HIS A 165 -10.73 7.84 -15.20
C HIS A 165 -11.11 6.49 -14.56
N VAL A 166 -11.87 6.50 -13.47
CA VAL A 166 -12.33 5.25 -12.82
C VAL A 166 -13.55 4.72 -13.57
N ASP A 167 -13.37 3.59 -14.26
CA ASP A 167 -14.46 2.94 -14.98
C ASP A 167 -15.62 2.59 -14.04
N THR A 168 -16.83 3.01 -14.42
CA THR A 168 -18.09 2.65 -13.76
C THR A 168 -18.26 1.14 -13.57
N ALA A 169 -17.71 0.31 -14.46
CA ALA A 169 -17.75 -1.15 -14.35
C ALA A 169 -17.01 -1.66 -13.08
N ALA A 170 -16.00 -0.93 -12.60
CA ALA A 170 -15.22 -1.33 -11.42
C ALA A 170 -16.07 -1.37 -10.14
N TYR A 171 -17.17 -0.60 -10.08
CA TYR A 171 -18.03 -0.52 -8.90
C TYR A 171 -18.98 -1.72 -8.76
N ARG A 172 -19.21 -2.49 -9.83
CA ARG A 172 -20.08 -3.68 -9.82
C ARG A 172 -21.45 -3.42 -9.17
N ILE A 173 -22.09 -2.32 -9.57
CA ILE A 173 -23.41 -1.86 -9.10
C ILE A 173 -24.51 -2.41 -10.00
#